data_AF-A0A4Y2JIY0-F1
#
_entry.id   AF-A0A4Y2JIY0-F1
#
_cell.length_a   1.000
_cell.length_b   1.000
_cell.length_c   1.000
_cell.angle_alpha   90.00
_cell.angle_beta   90.00
_cell.angle_gamma   90.00
#
_symmetry.space_group_name_H-M   'P 1'
#
loop_
_entity.id
_entity.type
_entity.pdbx_description
1 polymer ?
#
loop_
_entity_poly.entity_id
_entity_poly.type
_entity_poly.pdbx_seq_one_letter_code
_entity_poly.pdbx_strand_id
1 'polypeptide(L)' 'MQQNYQDAMAMVRKFGRPDLFVTFTCNPSWPEILNAMQGRERPENRPDIV' A
#
# COMPACT_ATOMS: atom_id res chain seq x y z
N MET A 1 -10.04 0.03 1.91
CA MET A 1 -10.15 1.51 1.94
C MET A 1 -10.13 2.07 3.36
N GLN A 2 -10.89 1.51 4.31
CA GLN A 2 -10.94 1.99 5.69
C GLN A 2 -9.59 1.90 6.45
N GLN A 3 -8.83 0.82 6.25
CA GLN A 3 -7.50 0.64 6.86
C GLN A 3 -6.53 1.74 6.42
N ASN A 4 -6.39 1.96 5.11
CA ASN A 4 -5.51 3.00 4.56
C ASN A 4 -5.85 4.40 5.08
N TYR A 5 -7.14 4.69 5.29
CA TYR A 5 -7.57 5.95 5.90
C TYR A 5 -7.14 6.04 7.38
N GLN A 6 -7.31 4.98 8.15
CA GLN A 6 -6.86 4.95 9.55
C GLN A 6 -5.35 5.11 9.66
N ASP A 7 -4.58 4.45 8.80
CA ASP A 7 -3.12 4.55 8.77
C ASP A 7 -2.68 5.97 8.39
N ALA A 8 -3.31 6.58 7.39
CA ALA A 8 -3.07 7.97 7.02
C ALA A 8 -3.36 8.93 8.18
N MET A 9 -4.49 8.75 8.88
CA MET A 9 -4.84 9.56 10.04
C MET A 9 -3.87 9.34 11.22
N ALA A 10 -3.32 8.15 11.40
CA ALA A 10 -2.27 7.88 12.37
C ALA A 10 -0.98 8.64 12.03
N MET A 11 -0.60 8.71 10.76
CA MET A 11 0.54 9.54 10.31
C MET A 11 0.30 11.03 10.56
N VAL A 12 -0.88 11.55 10.20
CA VAL A 12 -1.25 12.95 10.45
C VAL A 12 -1.23 13.28 11.95
N ARG A 13 -1.74 12.37 12.79
CA ARG A 13 -1.72 12.53 14.25
C ARG A 13 -0.30 12.58 14.81
N LYS A 14 0.63 11.81 14.25
CA LYS A 14 2.01 11.72 14.73
C LYS A 14 2.90 12.87 14.25
N PHE A 15 2.75 13.27 12.98
CA PHE A 15 3.67 14.21 12.33
C PHE A 15 3.05 15.57 12.02
N GLY A 16 1.76 15.75 12.28
CA GLY A 16 1.01 16.96 11.95
C GLY A 16 0.42 16.92 10.55
N ARG A 17 -0.17 18.05 10.14
CA ARG A 17 -0.80 18.19 8.82
C ARG A 17 0.28 18.16 7.73
N PRO A 18 0.22 17.23 6.77
CA PRO A 18 1.13 17.24 5.64
C PRO A 18 0.76 18.36 4.66
N ASP A 19 1.76 18.95 4.02
CA ASP A 19 1.58 19.87 2.89
C ASP A 19 1.28 19.13 1.59
N LEU A 20 1.73 17.86 1.48
CA LEU A 20 1.49 16.98 0.34
C LEU A 20 1.25 15.53 0.81
N PHE A 21 0.22 14.89 0.25
CA PHE A 21 -0.05 13.46 0.45
C PHE A 21 0.06 12.75 -0.90
N VAL A 22 1.07 11.90 -1.07
CA VAL A 22 1.29 11.11 -2.29
C VAL A 22 0.87 9.67 -2.03
N THR A 23 -0.06 9.18 -2.84
CA THR A 23 -0.48 7.78 -2.82
C THR A 23 -0.10 7.12 -4.13
N PHE A 24 0.62 6.01 -4.05
CA PHE A 24 0.81 5.11 -5.18
C PHE A 24 -0.31 4.07 -5.17
N THR A 25 -0.96 3.90 -6.31
CA THR A 25 -2.00 2.89 -6.49
C THR A 25 -1.43 1.75 -7.31
N CYS A 26 -1.28 0.57 -6.70
CA CYS A 26 -0.89 -0.64 -7.39
C CYS A 26 -2.11 -1.57 -7.51
N ASN A 27 -2.28 -2.21 -8.67
CA ASN A 27 -3.25 -3.29 -8.83
C ASN A 27 -2.53 -4.64 -8.67
N PRO A 28 -2.80 -5.40 -7.60
CA PRO A 28 -2.14 -6.67 -7.38
C PRO A 28 -2.49 -7.74 -8.43
N SER A 29 -3.53 -7.52 -9.24
CA SER A 29 -3.90 -8.42 -10.34
C SER A 29 -3.11 -8.18 -11.63
N TRP A 30 -2.18 -7.21 -11.65
CA TRP A 30 -1.33 -7.00 -12.82
C TRP A 30 -0.35 -8.16 -13.04
N PRO A 31 -0.11 -8.58 -14.31
CA PRO A 31 0.78 -9.69 -14.62
C PRO A 31 2.18 -9.54 -14.03
N GLU A 32 2.71 -8.31 -13.99
CA GLU A 32 4.02 -7.99 -13.43
C GLU A 32 4.11 -8.34 -11.94
N ILE A 33 3.07 -8.02 -11.18
CA ILE A 33 2.97 -8.33 -9.76
C ILE A 33 2.80 -9.83 -9.55
N LEU A 34 1.90 -10.46 -10.32
CA LEU A 34 1.65 -11.90 -10.23
C LEU A 34 2.89 -12.73 -10.59
N ASN A 35 3.68 -12.28 -11.57
CA ASN A 35 4.94 -12.93 -11.96
C ASN A 35 6.05 -12.74 -10.91
N ALA A 36 6.04 -11.62 -10.19
CA ALA A 36 6.98 -11.37 -9.09
C ALA A 36 6.61 -12.14 -7.81
N MET A 37 5.34 -12.54 -7.65
CA MET A 37 4.85 -13.32 -6.52
C MET A 37 5.16 -14.81 -6.69
N GLN A 38 5.66 -15.48 -5.64
CA GLN A 38 5.87 -16.92 -5.66
C GLN A 38 4.55 -17.69 -5.44
N GLY A 39 3.63 -17.61 -6.41
CA GLY A 39 2.44 -18.47 -6.60
C GLY A 39 1.34 -18.47 -5.54
N ARG A 40 1.67 -18.49 -4.24
CA ARG A 40 0.73 -18.54 -3.10
C ARG A 40 0.89 -17.38 -2.12
N GLU A 41 1.86 -16.50 -2.34
CA GLU A 41 1.99 -15.30 -1.53
C GLU A 41 0.85 -14.34 -1.81
N ARG A 42 0.31 -13.75 -0.74
CA ARG A 42 -0.68 -12.70 -0.88
C ARG A 42 0.04 -11.38 -1.11
N PRO A 43 -0.46 -10.53 -2.03
CA PRO A 43 0.06 -9.19 -2.25
C PRO A 43 0.24 -8.38 -0.96
N GLU A 44 -0.72 -8.52 -0.03
CA GLU A 44 -0.68 -7.83 1.26
C GLU A 44 0.52 -8.20 2.15
N ASN A 45 1.13 -9.38 1.93
CA ASN A 45 2.25 -9.89 2.72
C ASN A 45 3.62 -9.54 2.12
N ARG A 46 3.66 -8.96 0.91
CA ARG A 46 4.88 -8.62 0.16
C ARG A 46 4.83 -7.15 -0.28
N PRO A 47 4.90 -6.20 0.67
CA PRO A 47 4.90 -4.76 0.37
C PRO A 47 6.17 -4.29 -0.36
N ASP A 48 7.16 -5.16 -0.53
CA ASP A 48 8.34 -4.92 -1.36
C ASP A 48 8.06 -5.06 -2.87
N ILE A 49 6.98 -5.74 -3.24
CA ILE A 49 6.55 -5.95 -4.63
C ILE A 49 5.40 -4.99 -5.00
N VAL A 50 4.52 -4.66 -4.04
CA VAL A 50 3.28 -3.88 -4.23
C VAL A 50 3.27 -2.61 -3.41
#